data_AF-A0A089YY48-F1
#
_entry.id   AF-A0A089YY48-F1
#
_cell.length_a   1.000
_cell.length_b   1.000
_cell.length_c   1.000
_cell.angle_alpha   90.00
_cell.angle_beta   90.00
_cell.angle_gamma   90.00
#
_symmetry.space_group_name_H-M   'P 1'
#
loop_
_entity.id
_entity.type
_entity.pdbx_description
1 polymer ?
#
loop_
_entity_poly.entity_id
_entity_poly.type
_entity_poly.pdbx_seq_one_letter_code
_entity_poly.pdbx_strand_id
1 'polypeptide(L)'
;MAGHRERVERMDLTKPDGEPDREPNRKPDGEPAGEPAGERDRQPNRRPAGEPSGQPDGRPAGEPDGTDREGRAAAPRVPAAARAMTVFSAADQEKQRGVRRMKLTATGLLLLVALIYVLAEFASHHGAGAWAGYVAAAAEAGMVGALADWFAVTALFRHPLGLPIPHTAIIPNKKDQLGVSLGEFVGENFLSEDVVRQRLRSVGIGSRLGAWLAEPANADRVTAELATALRGALTVLRDSDVQAVVGEAITRRAEAQEIAPGIGKMLEKVVADGGHKRVVDLIVTRAHDWLVLHGGDVMDAVQGGAPGWTPRFVDRKVGERVYKELLRFCAEMRDMPSHPARGALDRFLTDFATDLQSDTDIRARVERLKGEVLGRGEVQDLIASTWTAVRSMIVSAAEDERSELRLRVRASLLSLGARLAVDPKTQGKVDGWVEGAAVHVVTTYRKEITSLITDTVASWDAEHTTRKIEAHIGRDLQFIRINGTVVGSLAGLLIYTVARGLGA
;
A
#
# COMPACT_ATOMS: atom_id res chain seq x y z
N MET A 1 18.81 -18.09 -65.62
CA MET A 1 20.13 -17.93 -64.99
C MET A 1 19.98 -18.35 -63.54
N ALA A 2 20.77 -19.35 -63.15
CA ALA A 2 20.74 -20.07 -61.88
C ALA A 2 21.28 -19.25 -60.69
N GLY A 3 21.07 -19.74 -59.47
CA GLY A 3 21.68 -19.23 -58.23
C GLY A 3 20.73 -19.43 -57.03
N HIS A 4 20.62 -20.59 -56.37
CA HIS A 4 21.59 -21.36 -55.60
C HIS A 4 21.85 -20.79 -54.18
N ARG A 5 21.78 -21.70 -53.18
CA ARG A 5 22.31 -21.65 -51.79
C ARG A 5 21.45 -20.96 -50.71
N GLU A 6 21.37 -21.42 -49.46
CA GLU A 6 21.70 -22.69 -48.76
C GLU A 6 21.14 -22.56 -47.33
N ARG A 7 20.91 -23.72 -46.68
CA ARG A 7 20.61 -23.89 -45.25
C ARG A 7 21.81 -23.53 -44.37
N VAL A 8 21.57 -23.11 -43.11
CA VAL A 8 22.24 -23.59 -41.88
C VAL A 8 21.24 -23.34 -40.72
N GLU A 9 20.52 -24.33 -40.20
CA GLU A 9 20.87 -25.32 -39.14
C GLU A 9 20.62 -24.80 -37.71
N ARG A 10 19.60 -25.36 -37.05
CA ARG A 10 19.27 -25.20 -35.62
C ARG A 10 20.14 -26.18 -34.83
N MET A 11 20.84 -25.70 -33.81
CA MET A 11 21.43 -26.53 -32.75
C MET A 11 20.46 -26.59 -31.56
N ASP A 12 19.90 -27.78 -31.34
CA ASP A 12 19.42 -28.23 -30.04
C ASP A 12 20.62 -28.56 -29.15
N LEU A 13 20.61 -28.06 -27.92
CA LEU A 13 21.56 -28.48 -26.88
C LEU A 13 20.80 -28.91 -25.63
N THR A 14 21.06 -30.17 -25.34
CA THR A 14 20.61 -31.08 -24.29
C THR A 14 20.98 -30.64 -22.87
N LYS A 15 20.03 -30.86 -21.95
CA LYS A 15 20.18 -30.89 -20.49
C LYS A 15 20.98 -32.12 -20.04
N PRO A 16 21.73 -32.04 -18.93
CA PRO A 16 21.95 -33.22 -18.11
C PRO A 16 21.53 -33.01 -16.64
N ASP A 17 21.10 -34.14 -16.06
CA ASP A 17 20.73 -34.39 -14.67
C ASP A 17 21.94 -34.38 -13.72
N GLY A 18 21.68 -34.17 -12.42
CA GLY A 18 22.68 -34.28 -11.36
C GLY A 18 22.11 -34.04 -9.96
N GLU A 19 21.70 -35.14 -9.32
CA GLU A 19 21.43 -35.31 -7.89
C GLU A 19 22.70 -35.03 -7.05
N PRO A 20 22.58 -34.73 -5.73
CA PRO A 20 23.05 -35.76 -4.80
C PRO A 20 22.30 -35.85 -3.45
N ASP A 21 22.09 -37.11 -3.05
CA ASP A 21 22.38 -37.77 -1.78
C ASP A 21 21.93 -37.26 -0.39
N ARG A 22 21.51 -38.27 0.38
CA ARG A 22 20.98 -38.31 1.74
C ARG A 22 22.06 -38.18 2.83
N GLU A 23 21.71 -37.45 3.91
CA GLU A 23 21.93 -37.65 5.36
C GLU A 23 23.18 -38.39 5.93
N PRO A 24 23.71 -38.02 7.14
CA PRO A 24 22.95 -38.17 8.38
C PRO A 24 23.20 -37.18 9.56
N ASN A 25 22.11 -36.90 10.28
CA ASN A 25 21.92 -36.96 11.74
C ASN A 25 23.14 -36.75 12.68
N ARG A 26 23.15 -35.67 13.48
CA ARG A 26 23.72 -35.62 14.84
C ARG A 26 23.05 -34.51 15.69
N LYS A 27 22.25 -34.94 16.67
CA LYS A 27 21.90 -34.16 17.89
C LYS A 27 23.15 -33.93 18.75
N PRO A 28 23.09 -32.95 19.66
CA PRO A 28 23.29 -33.30 21.06
C PRO A 28 22.16 -32.78 21.96
N ASP A 29 21.69 -33.68 22.83
CA ASP A 29 20.86 -33.39 24.00
C ASP A 29 21.69 -32.64 25.07
N GLY A 30 21.06 -31.80 25.89
CA GLY A 30 21.71 -31.19 27.06
C GLY A 30 20.96 -30.01 27.69
N GLU A 31 19.87 -30.28 28.40
CA GLU A 31 19.46 -29.45 29.55
C GLU A 31 20.55 -29.48 30.64
N PRO A 32 20.57 -28.48 31.54
CA PRO A 32 20.10 -28.83 32.87
C PRO A 32 19.18 -27.79 33.51
N ALA A 33 18.19 -28.33 34.23
CA ALA A 33 17.39 -27.66 35.24
C ALA A 33 18.25 -27.19 36.42
N GLY A 34 17.81 -26.11 37.09
CA GLY A 34 18.37 -25.68 38.36
C GLY A 34 17.87 -24.32 38.86
N GLU A 35 16.60 -24.24 39.27
CA GLU A 35 16.21 -23.34 40.37
C GLU A 35 16.79 -23.89 41.69
N PRO A 36 17.12 -23.04 42.67
CA PRO A 36 16.20 -22.95 43.80
C PRO A 36 15.96 -21.53 44.34
N ALA A 37 14.83 -21.42 45.03
CA ALA A 37 14.32 -20.28 45.78
C ALA A 37 15.28 -19.70 46.83
N GLY A 38 15.09 -18.41 47.16
CA GLY A 38 15.72 -17.81 48.34
C GLY A 38 15.65 -16.27 48.44
N GLU A 39 14.52 -15.80 48.96
CA GLU A 39 14.36 -14.71 49.95
C GLU A 39 14.88 -13.26 49.78
N ARG A 40 13.96 -12.40 50.23
CA ARG A 40 13.95 -10.96 50.49
C ARG A 40 15.19 -10.41 51.19
N ASP A 41 15.66 -9.25 50.72
CA ASP A 41 15.73 -8.00 51.49
C ASP A 41 16.68 -7.02 50.79
N ARG A 42 16.20 -5.81 50.49
CA ARG A 42 16.91 -4.52 50.68
C ARG A 42 16.16 -3.35 50.04
N GLN A 43 15.76 -2.44 50.91
CA GLN A 43 15.32 -1.06 50.67
C GLN A 43 16.25 -0.28 49.74
N PRO A 44 15.73 0.81 49.15
CA PRO A 44 16.31 2.10 49.53
C PRO A 44 15.25 3.16 49.90
N ASN A 45 15.64 3.88 50.94
CA ASN A 45 15.00 4.98 51.64
C ASN A 45 14.99 6.28 50.80
N ARG A 46 13.88 7.05 50.80
CA ARG A 46 13.87 8.54 50.77
C ARG A 46 12.45 9.13 51.01
N ARG A 47 12.26 9.56 52.27
CA ARG A 47 11.36 10.56 52.92
C ARG A 47 10.31 11.35 52.10
N PRO A 48 9.11 11.57 52.69
CA PRO A 48 8.24 12.73 52.46
C PRO A 48 8.21 13.69 53.68
N ALA A 49 8.00 15.00 53.46
CA ALA A 49 7.41 15.94 54.44
C ALA A 49 7.16 17.33 53.79
N GLY A 50 5.98 17.93 54.04
CA GLY A 50 5.74 19.36 53.84
C GLY A 50 4.32 19.78 53.43
N GLU A 51 3.40 19.80 54.40
CA GLU A 51 2.12 20.57 54.44
C GLU A 51 2.40 22.10 54.64
N PRO A 52 1.43 23.06 54.74
CA PRO A 52 -0.05 23.02 54.68
C PRO A 52 -0.76 24.28 54.02
N SER A 53 -2.09 24.32 54.15
CA SER A 53 -2.96 25.51 54.40
C SER A 53 -3.50 26.37 53.26
N GLY A 54 -4.85 26.56 53.25
CA GLY A 54 -5.49 27.74 52.65
C GLY A 54 -6.93 27.54 52.16
N GLN A 55 -7.90 27.74 53.04
CA GLN A 55 -9.34 27.87 52.75
C GLN A 55 -9.64 29.12 51.89
N PRO A 56 -10.72 29.14 51.09
CA PRO A 56 -11.51 30.37 51.04
C PRO A 56 -13.03 30.18 51.07
N ASP A 57 -13.65 31.25 51.56
CA ASP A 57 -15.05 31.53 51.85
C ASP A 57 -16.00 31.52 50.64
N GLY A 58 -17.30 31.42 50.93
CA GLY A 58 -18.36 31.20 49.95
C GLY A 58 -19.01 32.43 49.30
N ARG A 59 -19.50 32.17 48.06
CA ARG A 59 -20.72 32.65 47.33
C ARG A 59 -20.94 34.17 47.11
N PRO A 60 -21.77 34.57 46.11
CA PRO A 60 -21.91 34.06 44.72
C PRO A 60 -22.07 35.22 43.68
N ALA A 61 -21.91 34.94 42.37
CA ALA A 61 -22.72 35.50 41.27
C ALA A 61 -22.14 35.12 39.89
N GLY A 62 -22.99 34.62 38.98
CA GLY A 62 -22.73 34.56 37.54
C GLY A 62 -22.98 33.21 36.88
N GLU A 63 -24.25 32.93 36.52
CA GLU A 63 -24.64 32.04 35.41
C GLU A 63 -24.02 32.53 34.08
N PRO A 64 -23.87 31.70 33.02
CA PRO A 64 -24.93 30.82 32.50
C PRO A 64 -24.54 29.40 32.06
N ASP A 65 -25.52 28.52 32.25
CA ASP A 65 -26.13 27.59 31.29
C ASP A 65 -25.23 26.78 30.33
N GLY A 66 -25.26 25.46 30.54
CA GLY A 66 -24.62 24.46 29.69
C GLY A 66 -24.94 23.06 30.20
N THR A 67 -26.16 22.59 29.97
CA THR A 67 -26.64 21.27 30.38
C THR A 67 -25.78 20.13 29.84
N ASP A 68 -25.09 19.45 30.75
CA ASP A 68 -24.63 18.08 30.60
C ASP A 68 -25.82 17.11 30.48
N ARG A 69 -25.78 16.25 29.45
CA ARG A 69 -26.48 14.96 29.45
C ARG A 69 -25.56 13.86 28.94
N GLU A 70 -24.92 13.22 29.90
CA GLU A 70 -24.73 11.77 30.04
C GLU A 70 -24.75 10.92 28.74
N GLY A 71 -23.54 10.49 28.34
CA GLY A 71 -23.17 9.07 28.48
C GLY A 71 -24.11 8.01 27.89
N ARG A 72 -24.63 8.20 26.68
CA ARG A 72 -25.27 7.09 25.94
C ARG A 72 -24.18 6.35 25.15
N ALA A 73 -23.82 5.16 25.62
CA ALA A 73 -22.95 4.23 24.89
C ALA A 73 -23.41 4.15 23.43
N ALA A 74 -22.54 4.56 22.51
CA ALA A 74 -22.83 4.55 21.09
C ALA A 74 -23.01 3.10 20.63
N ALA A 75 -24.24 2.72 20.30
CA ALA A 75 -24.51 1.49 19.57
C ALA A 75 -23.64 1.46 18.30
N PRO A 76 -23.15 0.27 17.86
CA PRO A 76 -22.27 0.18 16.71
C PRO A 76 -22.94 0.84 15.50
N ARG A 77 -22.26 1.84 14.93
CA ARG A 77 -22.75 2.57 13.76
C ARG A 77 -22.75 1.61 12.57
N VAL A 78 -23.91 1.00 12.32
CA VAL A 78 -24.18 0.24 11.09
C VAL A 78 -23.86 1.16 9.90
N PRO A 79 -23.02 0.72 8.93
CA PRO A 79 -22.61 1.56 7.80
C PRO A 79 -23.82 2.06 7.02
N ALA A 80 -23.74 3.27 6.47
CA ALA A 80 -24.86 3.94 5.79
C ALA A 80 -25.46 3.10 4.64
N ALA A 81 -24.67 2.24 4.00
CA ALA A 81 -25.13 1.29 2.99
C ALA A 81 -26.14 0.25 3.53
N ALA A 82 -25.92 -0.26 4.75
CA ALA A 82 -26.85 -1.18 5.40
C ALA A 82 -28.15 -0.49 5.87
N ARG A 83 -28.13 0.84 6.09
CA ARG A 83 -29.35 1.65 6.33
C ARG A 83 -30.21 1.82 5.07
N ALA A 84 -29.62 1.94 3.88
CA ALA A 84 -30.35 2.15 2.63
C ALA A 84 -31.24 0.95 2.23
N MET A 85 -30.95 -0.23 2.78
CA MET A 85 -31.65 -1.48 2.48
C MET A 85 -32.65 -1.90 3.55
N THR A 86 -32.66 -1.24 4.71
CA THR A 86 -33.56 -1.54 5.84
C THR A 86 -34.73 -0.56 5.97
N VAL A 87 -34.75 0.51 5.18
CA VAL A 87 -35.79 1.55 5.17
C VAL A 87 -36.40 1.66 3.77
N PHE A 88 -37.73 1.61 3.68
CA PHE A 88 -38.45 1.86 2.43
C PHE A 88 -38.41 3.35 2.07
N SER A 89 -37.88 3.67 0.89
CA SER A 89 -37.95 5.03 0.35
C SER A 89 -39.37 5.38 -0.11
N ALA A 90 -39.65 6.66 -0.32
CA ALA A 90 -40.92 7.10 -0.90
C ALA A 90 -41.22 6.43 -2.26
N ALA A 91 -40.18 6.22 -3.07
CA ALA A 91 -40.28 5.50 -4.35
C ALA A 91 -40.63 4.01 -4.16
N ASP A 92 -40.12 3.35 -3.11
CA ASP A 92 -40.45 1.95 -2.80
C ASP A 92 -41.92 1.82 -2.37
N GLN A 93 -42.44 2.79 -1.61
CA GLN A 93 -43.84 2.79 -1.18
C GLN A 93 -44.80 2.97 -2.36
N GLU A 94 -44.46 3.80 -3.34
CA GLU A 94 -45.25 3.98 -4.55
C GLU A 94 -45.33 2.68 -5.37
N LYS A 95 -44.18 2.00 -5.54
CA LYS A 95 -44.11 0.69 -6.19
C LYS A 95 -44.97 -0.36 -5.47
N GLN A 96 -44.93 -0.41 -4.14
CA GLN A 96 -45.78 -1.31 -3.36
C GLN A 96 -47.28 -1.05 -3.57
N ARG A 97 -47.71 0.21 -3.69
CA ARG A 97 -49.11 0.54 -4.02
C ARG A 97 -49.49 -0.01 -5.40
N GLY A 98 -48.59 0.11 -6.38
CA GLY A 98 -48.75 -0.49 -7.71
C GLY A 98 -48.95 -2.00 -7.66
N VAL A 99 -48.11 -2.71 -6.90
CA VAL A 99 -48.22 -4.16 -6.69
C VAL A 99 -49.56 -4.53 -6.02
N ARG A 100 -50.00 -3.78 -5.00
CA ARG A 100 -51.29 -4.03 -4.32
C ARG A 100 -52.48 -3.89 -5.26
N ARG A 101 -52.51 -2.86 -6.11
CA ARG A 101 -53.56 -2.69 -7.13
C ARG A 101 -53.58 -3.87 -8.10
N MET A 102 -52.43 -4.31 -8.57
CA MET A 102 -52.36 -5.42 -9.51
C MET A 102 -52.73 -6.77 -8.86
N LYS A 103 -52.40 -6.97 -7.58
CA LYS A 103 -52.87 -8.14 -6.82
C LYS A 103 -54.39 -8.15 -6.68
N LEU A 104 -55.03 -6.99 -6.52
CA LEU A 104 -56.48 -6.85 -6.47
C LEU A 104 -57.11 -7.17 -7.83
N THR A 105 -56.56 -6.65 -8.93
CA THR A 105 -57.09 -6.96 -10.28
C THR A 105 -56.95 -8.43 -10.62
N ALA A 106 -55.79 -9.05 -10.38
CA ALA A 106 -55.57 -10.47 -10.66
C ALA A 106 -56.45 -11.38 -9.78
N THR A 107 -56.65 -11.03 -8.50
CA THR A 107 -57.57 -11.78 -7.63
C THR A 107 -59.03 -11.56 -8.02
N GLY A 108 -59.39 -10.34 -8.44
CA GLY A 108 -60.72 -10.03 -8.97
C GLY A 108 -61.04 -10.82 -10.23
N LEU A 109 -60.08 -10.97 -11.15
CA LEU A 109 -60.22 -11.79 -12.34
C LEU A 109 -60.42 -13.28 -11.99
N LEU A 110 -59.67 -13.82 -11.02
CA LEU A 110 -59.86 -15.18 -10.54
C LEU A 110 -61.28 -15.39 -9.98
N LEU A 111 -61.77 -14.46 -9.16
CA LEU A 111 -63.12 -14.52 -8.61
C LEU A 111 -64.19 -14.42 -9.71
N LEU A 112 -63.95 -13.57 -10.71
CA LEU A 112 -64.85 -13.45 -11.87
C LEU A 112 -64.93 -14.76 -12.64
N VAL A 113 -63.80 -15.41 -12.92
CA VAL A 113 -63.78 -16.70 -13.63
C VAL A 113 -64.40 -17.81 -12.80
N ALA A 114 -64.16 -17.83 -11.48
CA ALA A 114 -64.85 -18.76 -10.58
C ALA A 114 -66.38 -18.54 -10.57
N LEU A 115 -66.82 -17.28 -10.59
CA LEU A 115 -68.25 -16.96 -10.70
C LEU A 115 -68.83 -17.42 -12.04
N ILE A 116 -68.13 -17.19 -13.15
CA ILE A 116 -68.54 -17.67 -14.48
C ILE A 116 -68.66 -19.19 -14.49
N TYR A 117 -67.71 -19.90 -13.88
CA TYR A 117 -67.77 -21.36 -13.74
C TYR A 117 -69.04 -21.81 -13.00
N VAL A 118 -69.29 -21.25 -11.81
CA VAL A 118 -70.47 -21.60 -10.99
C VAL A 118 -71.78 -21.30 -11.74
N LEU A 119 -71.88 -20.15 -12.40
CA LEU A 119 -73.07 -19.78 -13.16
C LEU A 119 -73.26 -20.65 -14.40
N ALA A 120 -72.19 -21.00 -15.11
CA ALA A 120 -72.24 -21.89 -16.26
C ALA A 120 -72.67 -23.31 -15.86
N GLU A 121 -72.16 -23.81 -14.74
CA GLU A 121 -72.54 -25.12 -14.19
C GLU A 121 -74.00 -25.12 -13.74
N PHE A 122 -74.42 -24.07 -13.02
CA PHE A 122 -75.82 -23.91 -12.60
C PHE A 122 -76.77 -23.84 -13.81
N ALA A 123 -76.40 -23.08 -14.85
CA ALA A 123 -77.19 -22.98 -16.08
C ALA A 123 -77.27 -24.31 -16.83
N SER A 124 -76.15 -25.05 -16.91
CA SER A 124 -76.10 -26.40 -17.49
C SER A 124 -77.08 -27.35 -16.79
N HIS A 125 -77.11 -27.34 -15.45
CA HIS A 125 -78.07 -28.12 -14.66
C HIS A 125 -79.54 -27.73 -14.85
N HIS A 126 -79.83 -26.47 -15.21
CA HIS A 126 -81.19 -25.98 -15.48
C HIS A 126 -81.58 -26.09 -16.96
N GLY A 127 -80.80 -26.82 -17.78
CA GLY A 127 -81.13 -27.08 -19.18
C GLY A 127 -80.68 -26.00 -20.16
N ALA A 128 -79.76 -25.11 -19.77
CA ALA A 128 -79.08 -24.28 -20.75
C ALA A 128 -78.26 -25.17 -21.70
N GLY A 129 -78.43 -24.99 -23.01
CA GLY A 129 -77.88 -25.89 -24.03
C GLY A 129 -76.35 -26.06 -24.01
N ALA A 130 -75.84 -26.82 -24.99
CA ALA A 130 -74.45 -27.29 -25.03
C ALA A 130 -73.35 -26.21 -24.85
N TRP A 131 -73.64 -24.94 -25.16
CA TRP A 131 -72.73 -23.81 -24.98
C TRP A 131 -72.28 -23.62 -23.51
N ALA A 132 -73.13 -23.96 -22.54
CA ALA A 132 -72.81 -23.82 -21.11
C ALA A 132 -71.60 -24.68 -20.71
N GLY A 133 -71.47 -25.90 -21.28
CA GLY A 133 -70.34 -26.79 -21.03
C GLY A 133 -69.01 -26.27 -21.58
N TYR A 134 -69.03 -25.59 -22.73
CA TYR A 134 -67.82 -24.94 -23.28
C TYR A 134 -67.34 -23.80 -22.38
N VAL A 135 -68.27 -23.01 -21.84
CA VAL A 135 -67.95 -21.90 -20.92
C VAL A 135 -67.48 -22.43 -19.57
N ALA A 136 -68.12 -23.48 -19.04
CA ALA A 136 -67.70 -24.13 -17.80
C ALA A 136 -66.27 -24.69 -17.91
N ALA A 137 -65.96 -25.43 -18.98
CA ALA A 137 -64.61 -25.99 -19.17
C ALA A 137 -63.54 -24.91 -19.38
N ALA A 138 -63.86 -23.83 -20.10
CA ALA A 138 -62.97 -22.67 -20.22
C ALA A 138 -62.77 -21.96 -18.87
N ALA A 139 -63.84 -21.79 -18.08
CA ALA A 139 -63.74 -21.14 -16.78
C ALA A 139 -62.99 -22.01 -15.76
N GLU A 140 -63.22 -23.32 -15.75
CA GLU A 140 -62.52 -24.28 -14.90
C GLU A 140 -61.01 -24.28 -15.17
N ALA A 141 -60.61 -24.44 -16.44
CA ALA A 141 -59.20 -24.46 -16.81
C ALA A 141 -58.52 -23.10 -16.58
N GLY A 142 -59.22 -21.99 -16.83
CA GLY A 142 -58.73 -20.64 -16.50
C GLY A 142 -58.53 -20.43 -15.00
N MET A 143 -59.46 -20.91 -14.18
CA MET A 143 -59.35 -20.87 -12.72
C MET A 143 -58.17 -21.71 -12.23
N VAL A 144 -57.99 -22.93 -12.76
CA VAL A 144 -56.84 -23.80 -12.42
C VAL A 144 -55.51 -23.15 -12.82
N GLY A 145 -55.41 -22.59 -14.03
CA GLY A 145 -54.20 -21.88 -14.48
C GLY A 145 -53.85 -20.69 -13.58
N ALA A 146 -54.86 -19.89 -13.23
CA ALA A 146 -54.70 -18.74 -12.34
C ALA A 146 -54.31 -19.13 -10.88
N LEU A 147 -54.75 -20.29 -10.41
CA LEU A 147 -54.39 -20.86 -9.10
C LEU A 147 -52.96 -21.43 -9.10
N ALA A 148 -52.56 -22.11 -10.17
CA ALA A 148 -51.21 -22.65 -10.32
C ALA A 148 -50.16 -21.53 -10.32
N ASP A 149 -50.40 -20.48 -11.11
CA ASP A 149 -49.51 -19.32 -11.14
C ASP A 149 -49.51 -18.55 -9.82
N TRP A 150 -50.67 -18.46 -9.14
CA TRP A 150 -50.73 -17.89 -7.79
C TRP A 150 -49.83 -18.64 -6.82
N PHE A 151 -49.86 -19.97 -6.86
CA PHE A 151 -49.03 -20.82 -6.01
C PHE A 151 -47.55 -20.60 -6.33
N ALA A 152 -47.15 -20.65 -7.60
CA ALA A 152 -45.75 -20.47 -8.03
C ALA A 152 -45.18 -19.10 -7.63
N VAL A 153 -45.91 -18.02 -7.93
CA VAL A 153 -45.48 -16.65 -7.57
C VAL A 153 -45.45 -16.48 -6.05
N THR A 154 -46.43 -17.01 -5.33
CA THR A 154 -46.45 -16.92 -3.86
C THR A 154 -45.27 -17.69 -3.26
N ALA A 155 -45.01 -18.91 -3.74
CA ALA A 155 -43.90 -19.76 -3.33
C ALA A 155 -42.52 -19.14 -3.61
N LEU A 156 -42.40 -18.20 -4.55
CA LEU A 156 -41.14 -17.48 -4.77
C LEU A 156 -40.81 -16.54 -3.60
N PHE A 157 -41.80 -15.86 -3.03
CA PHE A 157 -41.61 -14.82 -2.00
C PHE A 157 -41.96 -15.25 -0.57
N ARG A 158 -42.88 -16.20 -0.39
CA ARG A 158 -43.45 -16.55 0.92
C ARG A 158 -44.04 -17.95 0.94
N HIS A 159 -44.39 -18.42 2.14
CA HIS A 159 -45.14 -19.65 2.32
C HIS A 159 -46.60 -19.47 1.88
N PRO A 160 -47.12 -20.29 0.95
CA PRO A 160 -48.53 -20.23 0.54
C PRO A 160 -49.42 -20.57 1.74
N LEU A 161 -50.47 -19.76 1.96
CA LEU A 161 -51.37 -19.87 3.13
C LEU A 161 -50.66 -19.82 4.51
N GLY A 162 -49.38 -19.43 4.57
CA GLY A 162 -48.57 -19.46 5.78
C GLY A 162 -48.09 -20.86 6.20
N LEU A 163 -48.31 -21.89 5.37
CA LEU A 163 -47.89 -23.26 5.67
C LEU A 163 -46.45 -23.50 5.21
N PRO A 164 -45.56 -24.05 6.06
CA PRO A 164 -44.16 -24.31 5.73
C PRO A 164 -44.03 -25.52 4.79
N ILE A 165 -44.46 -25.37 3.54
CA ILE A 165 -44.32 -26.38 2.51
C ILE A 165 -42.84 -26.42 2.06
N PRO A 166 -42.20 -27.60 1.96
CA PRO A 166 -40.85 -27.72 1.41
C PRO A 166 -40.72 -27.04 0.04
N HIS A 167 -39.55 -26.43 -0.24
CA HIS A 167 -39.26 -25.73 -1.50
C HIS A 167 -40.14 -24.51 -1.82
N THR A 168 -40.75 -23.88 -0.81
CA THR A 168 -41.41 -22.56 -0.93
C THR A 168 -40.61 -21.46 -0.24
N ALA A 169 -41.03 -20.21 -0.37
CA ALA A 169 -40.27 -19.03 0.03
C ALA A 169 -38.83 -19.05 -0.55
N ILE A 170 -38.71 -19.29 -1.85
CA ILE A 170 -37.41 -19.55 -2.52
C ILE A 170 -36.43 -18.39 -2.32
N ILE A 171 -36.85 -17.14 -2.57
CA ILE A 171 -35.97 -15.96 -2.45
C ILE A 171 -35.41 -15.79 -1.03
N PRO A 172 -36.22 -15.75 0.05
CA PRO A 172 -35.67 -15.60 1.39
C PRO A 172 -34.79 -16.79 1.80
N ASN A 173 -35.18 -18.03 1.45
CA ASN A 173 -34.40 -19.23 1.78
C ASN A 173 -33.08 -19.34 0.99
N LYS A 174 -33.00 -18.72 -0.19
CA LYS A 174 -31.81 -18.76 -1.06
C LYS A 174 -31.02 -17.45 -1.06
N LYS A 175 -31.36 -16.49 -0.21
CA LYS A 175 -30.73 -15.15 -0.14
C LYS A 175 -29.20 -15.24 -0.12
N ASP A 176 -28.64 -16.06 0.75
CA ASP A 176 -27.19 -16.13 0.93
C ASP A 176 -26.51 -16.78 -0.28
N GLN A 177 -27.14 -17.80 -0.88
CA GLN A 177 -26.66 -18.43 -2.12
C GLN A 177 -26.68 -17.42 -3.28
N LEU A 178 -27.73 -16.60 -3.39
CA LEU A 178 -27.78 -15.52 -4.37
C LEU A 178 -26.70 -14.46 -4.11
N GLY A 179 -26.37 -14.19 -2.85
CA GLY A 179 -25.27 -13.31 -2.45
C GLY A 179 -23.91 -13.82 -2.93
N VAL A 180 -23.62 -15.10 -2.70
CA VAL A 180 -22.40 -15.76 -3.19
C VAL A 180 -22.30 -15.69 -4.71
N SER A 181 -23.35 -16.11 -5.42
CA SER A 181 -23.36 -16.07 -6.90
C SER A 181 -23.25 -14.66 -7.45
N LEU A 182 -23.82 -13.65 -6.78
CA LEU A 182 -23.66 -12.26 -7.17
C LEU A 182 -22.23 -11.76 -6.95
N GLY A 183 -21.60 -12.14 -5.83
CA GLY A 183 -20.20 -11.84 -5.55
C GLY A 183 -19.27 -12.43 -6.60
N GLU A 184 -19.44 -13.72 -6.91
CA GLU A 184 -18.70 -14.42 -7.97
C GLU A 184 -18.90 -13.76 -9.34
N PHE A 185 -20.16 -13.48 -9.70
CA PHE A 185 -20.49 -12.81 -10.95
C PHE A 185 -19.83 -11.44 -11.08
N VAL A 186 -19.86 -10.62 -10.03
CA VAL A 186 -19.19 -9.31 -10.02
C VAL A 186 -17.68 -9.48 -10.12
N GLY A 187 -17.12 -10.43 -9.38
CA GLY A 187 -15.71 -10.76 -9.42
C GLY A 187 -15.24 -11.17 -10.81
N GLU A 188 -15.99 -12.02 -11.52
CA GLU A 188 -15.62 -12.51 -12.85
C GLU A 188 -15.87 -11.51 -13.97
N ASN A 189 -17.00 -10.80 -13.93
CA ASN A 189 -17.44 -10.00 -15.07
C ASN A 189 -17.05 -8.51 -14.97
N PHE A 190 -16.89 -7.98 -13.75
CA PHE A 190 -16.61 -6.56 -13.54
C PHE A 190 -15.21 -6.29 -13.00
N LEU A 191 -14.61 -7.26 -12.30
CA LEU A 191 -13.25 -7.17 -11.75
C LEU A 191 -12.23 -7.95 -12.59
N SER A 192 -12.53 -8.25 -13.85
CA SER A 192 -11.54 -8.84 -14.75
C SER A 192 -10.51 -7.80 -15.18
N GLU A 193 -9.27 -8.26 -15.33
CA GLU A 193 -8.15 -7.41 -15.77
C GLU A 193 -8.48 -6.66 -17.07
N ASP A 194 -9.06 -7.36 -18.06
CA ASP A 194 -9.39 -6.78 -19.36
C ASP A 194 -10.44 -5.68 -19.26
N VAL A 195 -11.48 -5.87 -18.45
CA VAL A 195 -12.55 -4.87 -18.27
C VAL A 195 -12.02 -3.63 -17.56
N VAL A 196 -11.22 -3.81 -16.50
CA VAL A 196 -10.59 -2.70 -15.76
C VAL A 196 -9.65 -1.92 -16.68
N ARG A 197 -8.80 -2.63 -17.41
CA ARG A 197 -7.85 -2.07 -18.39
C ARG A 197 -8.56 -1.26 -19.48
N GLN A 198 -9.59 -1.84 -20.11
CA GLN A 198 -10.37 -1.16 -21.14
C GLN A 198 -11.08 0.08 -20.60
N ARG A 199 -11.67 0.00 -19.41
CA ARG A 199 -12.35 1.14 -18.78
C ARG A 199 -11.39 2.26 -18.42
N LEU A 200 -10.24 1.96 -17.82
CA LEU A 200 -9.24 2.98 -17.47
C LEU A 200 -8.72 3.71 -18.71
N ARG A 201 -8.44 2.98 -19.80
CA ARG A 201 -8.05 3.57 -21.09
C ARG A 201 -9.11 4.50 -21.66
N SER A 202 -10.39 4.13 -21.55
CA SER A 202 -11.49 4.96 -22.06
C SER A 202 -11.67 6.28 -21.30
N VAL A 203 -11.19 6.36 -20.05
CA VAL A 203 -11.29 7.56 -19.21
C VAL A 203 -10.18 8.58 -19.54
N GLY A 204 -9.02 8.12 -20.01
CA GLY A 204 -7.88 8.99 -20.35
C GLY A 204 -7.34 9.74 -19.13
N ILE A 205 -7.00 9.00 -18.07
CA ILE A 205 -6.66 9.54 -16.73
C ILE A 205 -5.49 10.51 -16.82
N GLY A 206 -4.45 10.18 -17.59
CA GLY A 206 -3.28 11.01 -17.81
C GLY A 206 -3.67 12.41 -18.28
N SER A 207 -4.46 12.52 -19.35
CA SER A 207 -4.89 13.82 -19.89
C SER A 207 -5.68 14.66 -18.88
N ARG A 208 -6.62 14.04 -18.15
CA ARG A 208 -7.47 14.72 -17.16
C ARG A 208 -6.69 15.15 -15.93
N LEU A 209 -5.81 14.28 -15.43
CA LEU A 209 -4.92 14.57 -14.32
C LEU A 209 -3.94 15.68 -14.68
N GLY A 210 -3.42 15.67 -15.92
CA GLY A 210 -2.57 16.72 -16.46
C GLY A 210 -3.27 18.07 -16.50
N ALA A 211 -4.47 18.12 -17.09
CA ALA A 211 -5.28 19.34 -17.15
C ALA A 211 -5.64 19.87 -15.75
N TRP A 212 -5.98 18.97 -14.83
CA TRP A 212 -6.27 19.32 -13.44
C TRP A 212 -5.04 19.86 -12.71
N LEU A 213 -3.88 19.21 -12.82
CA LEU A 213 -2.61 19.65 -12.22
C LEU A 213 -2.04 20.94 -12.83
N ALA A 214 -2.36 21.23 -14.10
CA ALA A 214 -1.94 22.46 -14.77
C ALA A 214 -2.64 23.71 -14.20
N GLU A 215 -3.75 23.54 -13.48
CA GLU A 215 -4.46 24.64 -12.83
C GLU A 215 -3.76 25.04 -11.51
N PRO A 216 -3.38 26.31 -11.32
CA PRO A 216 -2.62 26.76 -10.14
C PRO A 216 -3.25 26.41 -8.80
N ALA A 217 -4.58 26.49 -8.70
CA ALA A 217 -5.30 26.18 -7.46
C ALA A 217 -5.18 24.70 -7.07
N ASN A 218 -5.15 23.79 -8.04
CA ASN A 218 -5.04 22.36 -7.78
C ASN A 218 -3.59 21.98 -7.45
N ALA A 219 -2.60 22.55 -8.16
CA ALA A 219 -1.19 22.37 -7.81
C ALA A 219 -0.88 22.86 -6.38
N ASP A 220 -1.51 23.96 -5.95
CA ASP A 220 -1.41 24.45 -4.58
C ASP A 220 -2.00 23.47 -3.55
N ARG A 221 -3.20 22.93 -3.83
CA ARG A 221 -3.82 21.90 -2.97
C ARG A 221 -2.94 20.66 -2.85
N VAL A 222 -2.46 20.11 -3.97
CA VAL A 222 -1.56 18.94 -3.97
C VAL A 222 -0.29 19.23 -3.20
N THR A 223 0.30 20.41 -3.37
CA THR A 223 1.52 20.81 -2.65
C THR A 223 1.27 20.88 -1.14
N ALA A 224 0.12 21.42 -0.71
CA ALA A 224 -0.25 21.52 0.70
C ALA A 224 -0.53 20.13 1.33
N GLU A 225 -1.22 19.26 0.61
CA GLU A 225 -1.47 17.88 1.04
C GLU A 225 -0.16 17.08 1.11
N LEU A 226 0.72 17.20 0.11
CA LEU A 226 2.04 16.57 0.13
C LEU A 226 2.90 17.06 1.30
N ALA A 227 2.88 18.36 1.61
CA ALA A 227 3.60 18.91 2.75
C ALA A 227 3.05 18.36 4.08
N THR A 228 1.73 18.22 4.20
CA THR A 228 1.08 17.67 5.40
C THR A 228 1.36 16.16 5.55
N ALA A 229 1.28 15.41 4.45
CA ALA A 229 1.61 13.99 4.43
C ALA A 229 3.09 13.75 4.75
N LEU A 230 3.99 14.55 4.17
CA LEU A 230 5.43 14.48 4.47
C LEU A 230 5.70 14.76 5.94
N ARG A 231 5.05 15.77 6.53
CA ARG A 231 5.14 16.07 7.97
C ARG A 231 4.63 14.90 8.82
N GLY A 232 3.46 14.35 8.48
CA GLY A 232 2.88 13.20 9.18
C GLY A 232 3.80 11.98 9.11
N ALA A 233 4.32 11.65 7.91
CA ALA A 233 5.25 10.55 7.72
C ALA A 233 6.57 10.77 8.51
N LEU A 234 7.16 11.95 8.41
CA LEU A 234 8.41 12.26 9.12
C LEU A 234 8.23 12.27 10.65
N THR A 235 7.07 12.67 11.17
CA THR A 235 6.80 12.66 12.62
C THR A 235 6.51 11.26 13.17
N VAL A 236 5.86 10.40 12.40
CA VAL A 236 5.60 9.01 12.77
C VAL A 236 6.87 8.16 12.72
N LEU A 237 7.81 8.48 11.83
CA LEU A 237 9.10 7.81 11.75
C LEU A 237 10.00 8.18 12.93
N ARG A 238 10.40 7.17 13.70
CA ARG A 238 11.40 7.31 14.77
C ARG A 238 12.77 7.58 14.17
N ASP A 239 13.47 8.59 14.70
CA ASP A 239 14.80 8.95 14.21
C ASP A 239 15.80 7.80 14.31
N SER A 240 15.75 7.02 15.39
CA SER A 240 16.62 5.86 15.60
C SER A 240 16.52 4.83 14.47
N ASP A 241 15.30 4.58 13.99
CA ASP A 241 15.02 3.52 13.02
C ASP A 241 15.51 3.95 11.63
N VAL A 242 15.31 5.22 11.28
CA VAL A 242 15.81 5.77 10.02
C VAL A 242 17.33 5.94 10.06
N GLN A 243 17.90 6.37 11.18
CA GLN A 243 19.36 6.45 11.35
C GLN A 243 20.01 5.07 11.20
N ALA A 244 19.43 4.02 11.77
CA ALA A 244 19.93 2.66 11.61
C ALA A 244 19.89 2.21 10.14
N VAL A 245 18.76 2.44 9.44
CA VAL A 245 18.62 2.06 8.03
C VAL A 245 19.55 2.88 7.12
N VAL A 246 19.67 4.19 7.34
CA VAL A 246 20.55 5.07 6.56
C VAL A 246 22.02 4.74 6.84
N GLY A 247 22.39 4.53 8.10
CA GLY A 247 23.73 4.09 8.49
C GLY A 247 24.07 2.76 7.86
N GLU A 248 23.19 1.76 7.94
CA GLU A 248 23.38 0.46 7.31
C GLU A 248 23.43 0.56 5.77
N ALA A 249 22.61 1.41 5.14
CA ALA A 249 22.64 1.61 3.69
C ALA A 249 23.96 2.28 3.24
N ILE A 250 24.44 3.28 3.97
CA ILE A 250 25.72 3.95 3.70
C ILE A 250 26.87 2.96 3.89
N THR A 251 26.90 2.24 5.01
CA THR A 251 27.93 1.23 5.29
C THR A 251 27.92 0.13 4.23
N ARG A 252 26.76 -0.45 3.91
CA ARG A 252 26.61 -1.49 2.86
C ARG A 252 27.05 -0.98 1.49
N ARG A 253 26.68 0.25 1.13
CA ARG A 253 27.09 0.85 -0.16
C ARG A 253 28.59 1.11 -0.19
N ALA A 254 29.16 1.56 0.92
CA ALA A 254 30.59 1.79 1.07
C ALA A 254 31.38 0.48 1.07
N GLU A 255 30.87 -0.59 1.67
CA GLU A 255 31.47 -1.94 1.64
C GLU A 255 31.42 -2.56 0.24
N ALA A 256 30.31 -2.41 -0.48
CA ALA A 256 30.12 -2.98 -1.81
C ALA A 256 30.97 -2.34 -2.92
N GLN A 257 31.53 -1.14 -2.70
CA GLN A 257 32.41 -0.48 -3.65
C GLN A 257 33.84 -0.36 -3.09
N GLU A 258 34.81 -0.85 -3.85
CA GLU A 258 36.23 -0.57 -3.58
C GLU A 258 36.51 0.90 -3.85
N ILE A 259 37.03 1.60 -2.85
CA ILE A 259 37.39 3.02 -2.96
C ILE A 259 38.85 3.21 -3.36
N ALA A 260 39.71 2.21 -3.09
CA ALA A 260 41.15 2.29 -3.33
C ALA A 260 41.51 2.69 -4.77
N PRO A 261 40.92 2.09 -5.84
CA PRO A 261 41.24 2.50 -7.21
C PRO A 261 40.79 3.94 -7.54
N GLY A 262 39.68 4.39 -6.96
CA GLY A 262 39.18 5.76 -7.15
C GLY A 262 40.09 6.79 -6.50
N ILE A 263 40.54 6.52 -5.27
CA ILE A 263 41.52 7.34 -4.55
C ILE A 263 42.84 7.38 -5.31
N GLY A 264 43.31 6.23 -5.81
CA GLY A 264 44.54 6.15 -6.60
C GLY A 264 44.49 7.01 -7.87
N LYS A 265 43.40 6.97 -8.64
CA LYS A 265 43.21 7.84 -9.83
C LYS A 265 43.19 9.32 -9.49
N MET A 266 42.53 9.67 -8.38
CA MET A 266 42.49 11.07 -7.94
C MET A 266 43.88 11.54 -7.49
N LEU A 267 44.61 10.71 -6.74
CA LEU A 267 45.97 11.00 -6.28
C LEU A 267 46.94 11.11 -7.45
N GLU A 268 46.90 10.18 -8.41
CA GLU A 268 47.70 10.23 -9.64
C GLU A 268 47.48 11.55 -10.38
N LYS A 269 46.22 11.95 -10.57
CA LYS A 269 45.89 13.22 -11.23
C LYS A 269 46.43 14.42 -10.45
N VAL A 270 46.26 14.46 -9.13
CA VAL A 270 46.75 15.56 -8.29
C VAL A 270 48.28 15.65 -8.34
N VAL A 271 48.98 14.51 -8.37
CA VAL A 271 50.45 14.46 -8.45
C VAL A 271 50.94 14.87 -9.83
N ALA A 272 50.30 14.38 -10.90
CA ALA A 272 50.60 14.74 -12.28
C ALA A 272 50.39 16.23 -12.56
N ASP A 273 49.31 16.81 -12.03
CA ASP A 273 49.01 18.25 -12.12
C ASP A 273 49.90 19.09 -11.17
N GLY A 274 50.72 18.45 -10.32
CA GLY A 274 51.59 19.12 -9.34
C GLY A 274 50.84 19.81 -8.20
N GLY A 275 49.57 19.44 -7.97
CA GLY A 275 48.71 20.04 -6.95
C GLY A 275 49.20 19.82 -5.52
N HIS A 276 49.93 18.72 -5.26
CA HIS A 276 50.50 18.41 -3.95
C HIS A 276 51.66 19.34 -3.56
N LYS A 277 52.33 19.99 -4.52
CA LYS A 277 53.52 20.84 -4.25
C LYS A 277 53.23 21.97 -3.27
N ARG A 278 52.07 22.61 -3.37
CA ARG A 278 51.66 23.68 -2.43
C ARG A 278 51.45 23.17 -1.01
N VAL A 279 50.93 21.95 -0.87
CA VAL A 279 50.74 21.31 0.43
C VAL A 279 52.09 20.96 1.04
N VAL A 280 53.01 20.44 0.24
CA VAL A 280 54.39 20.16 0.66
C VAL A 280 55.09 21.44 1.09
N ASP A 281 54.98 22.53 0.33
CA ASP A 281 55.54 23.84 0.71
C ASP A 281 55.02 24.30 2.07
N LEU A 282 53.71 24.19 2.30
CA LEU A 282 53.09 24.55 3.58
C LEU A 282 53.63 23.68 4.72
N ILE A 283 53.69 22.36 4.54
CA ILE A 283 54.16 21.42 5.56
C ILE A 283 55.62 21.67 5.89
N VAL A 284 56.49 21.83 4.89
CA VAL A 284 57.92 22.05 5.08
C VAL A 284 58.19 23.38 5.78
N THR A 285 57.45 24.42 5.40
CA THR A 285 57.52 25.72 6.08
C THR A 285 57.09 25.60 7.54
N ARG A 286 55.95 24.94 7.80
CA ARG A 286 55.44 24.73 9.17
C ARG A 286 56.39 23.88 10.01
N ALA A 287 57.00 22.85 9.43
CA ALA A 287 57.98 21.99 10.09
C ALA A 287 59.26 22.75 10.43
N HIS A 288 59.78 23.56 9.51
CA HIS A 288 60.91 24.45 9.77
C HIS A 288 60.61 25.40 10.93
N ASP A 289 59.48 26.11 10.88
CA ASP A 289 59.11 27.08 11.92
C ASP A 289 58.91 26.41 13.28
N TRP A 290 58.33 25.20 13.28
CA TRP A 290 58.18 24.41 14.50
C TRP A 290 59.54 24.01 15.08
N LEU A 291 60.49 23.57 14.25
CA LEU A 291 61.86 23.24 14.67
C LEU A 291 62.63 24.46 15.22
N VAL A 292 62.37 25.66 14.69
CA VAL A 292 62.96 26.91 15.22
C VAL A 292 62.36 27.24 16.59
N LEU A 293 61.04 27.14 16.73
CA LEU A 293 60.34 27.50 17.96
C LEU A 293 60.55 26.48 19.10
N HIS A 294 60.67 25.19 18.78
CA HIS A 294 60.72 24.09 19.75
C HIS A 294 62.07 23.36 19.73
N GLY A 295 63.16 24.07 19.47
CA GLY A 295 64.50 23.48 19.41
C GLY A 295 64.91 22.76 20.70
N GLY A 296 64.48 23.27 21.87
CA GLY A 296 64.70 22.62 23.17
C GLY A 296 64.03 21.25 23.29
N ASP A 297 62.76 21.14 22.88
CA ASP A 297 61.99 19.89 22.96
C ASP A 297 62.58 18.80 22.05
N VAL A 298 63.07 19.19 20.88
CA VAL A 298 63.74 18.26 19.95
C VAL A 298 65.06 17.77 20.53
N MET A 299 65.84 18.67 21.13
CA MET A 299 67.09 18.35 21.79
C MET A 299 66.89 17.39 22.96
N ASP A 300 65.83 17.58 23.74
CA ASP A 300 65.48 16.73 24.88
C ASP A 300 64.94 15.37 24.42
N ALA A 301 64.13 15.33 23.35
CA ALA A 301 63.62 14.08 22.77
C ALA A 301 64.76 13.18 22.24
N VAL A 302 65.76 13.77 21.57
CA VAL A 302 66.91 13.01 21.05
C VAL A 302 67.83 12.53 22.17
N GLN A 303 68.03 13.33 23.22
CA GLN A 303 68.80 12.91 24.40
C GLN A 303 68.06 11.84 25.23
N GLY A 304 66.73 11.90 25.31
CA GLY A 304 65.90 10.92 26.00
C GLY A 304 65.84 9.56 25.30
N GLY A 305 66.12 9.50 24.00
CA GLY A 305 66.19 8.25 23.23
C GLY A 305 67.57 7.58 23.18
N ALA A 306 68.60 8.20 23.79
CA ALA A 306 69.96 7.66 23.76
C ALA A 306 70.09 6.40 24.65
N PRO A 307 70.78 5.34 24.19
CA PRO A 307 71.04 4.16 25.01
C PRO A 307 71.78 4.53 26.30
N GLY A 308 71.36 3.97 27.45
CA GLY A 308 71.87 4.33 28.78
C GLY A 308 73.36 4.10 29.05
N TRP A 309 74.11 3.53 28.10
CA TRP A 309 75.56 3.33 28.16
C TRP A 309 76.36 4.48 27.53
N THR A 310 75.70 5.49 26.94
CA THR A 310 76.35 6.59 26.23
C THR A 310 76.67 7.75 27.18
N PRO A 311 77.88 8.32 27.16
CA PRO A 311 78.19 9.47 28.02
C PRO A 311 77.36 10.70 27.65
N ARG A 312 76.79 11.42 28.64
CA ARG A 312 75.89 12.58 28.42
C ARG A 312 76.49 13.69 27.54
N PHE A 313 77.82 13.81 27.49
CA PHE A 313 78.49 14.78 26.61
C PHE A 313 78.41 14.39 25.12
N VAL A 314 78.37 13.08 24.82
CA VAL A 314 78.19 12.53 23.48
C VAL A 314 76.74 12.73 23.05
N ASP A 315 75.78 12.43 23.91
CA ASP A 315 74.35 12.58 23.61
C ASP A 315 73.98 14.03 23.27
N ARG A 316 74.52 14.99 24.04
CA ARG A 316 74.33 16.42 23.74
C ARG A 316 74.94 16.83 22.40
N LYS A 317 76.16 16.38 22.09
CA LYS A 317 76.81 16.67 20.80
C LYS A 317 76.08 16.04 19.63
N VAL A 318 75.59 14.81 19.79
CA VAL A 318 74.81 14.10 18.78
C VAL A 318 73.46 14.79 18.58
N GLY A 319 72.76 15.14 19.66
CA GLY A 319 71.53 15.91 19.62
C GLY A 319 71.70 17.25 18.90
N GLU A 320 72.73 18.02 19.25
CA GLU A 320 73.02 19.32 18.62
C GLU A 320 73.30 19.16 17.13
N ARG A 321 74.00 18.07 16.76
CA ARG A 321 74.29 17.77 15.36
C ARG A 321 73.02 17.36 14.61
N VAL A 322 72.20 16.48 15.19
CA VAL A 322 70.93 16.01 14.60
C VAL A 322 69.95 17.15 14.45
N TYR A 323 69.77 17.99 15.47
CA TYR A 323 68.91 19.16 15.40
C TYR A 323 69.36 20.13 14.30
N LYS A 324 70.64 20.50 14.27
CA LYS A 324 71.20 21.36 13.21
C LYS A 324 71.01 20.75 11.83
N GLU A 325 71.15 19.44 11.71
CA GLU A 325 70.97 18.70 10.46
C GLU A 325 69.49 18.67 10.02
N LEU A 326 68.55 18.43 10.94
CA LEU A 326 67.11 18.47 10.68
C LEU A 326 66.64 19.87 10.27
N LEU A 327 67.13 20.89 10.97
CA LEU A 327 66.82 22.28 10.66
C LEU A 327 67.40 22.65 9.29
N ARG A 328 68.64 22.27 9.02
CA ARG A 328 69.28 22.45 7.70
C ARG A 328 68.49 21.75 6.61
N PHE A 329 68.13 20.49 6.80
CA PHE A 329 67.37 19.72 5.83
C PHE A 329 65.99 20.32 5.54
N CYS A 330 65.27 20.79 6.56
CA CYS A 330 63.98 21.47 6.37
C CYS A 330 64.14 22.83 5.67
N ALA A 331 65.19 23.59 5.99
CA ALA A 331 65.50 24.85 5.31
C ALA A 331 65.88 24.63 3.84
N GLU A 332 66.76 23.67 3.55
CA GLU A 332 67.15 23.28 2.19
C GLU A 332 65.95 22.77 1.39
N MET A 333 65.07 21.97 2.00
CA MET A 333 63.83 21.53 1.36
C MET A 333 62.86 22.68 1.14
N ARG A 334 62.77 23.68 2.03
CA ARG A 334 61.91 24.86 1.83
C ARG A 334 62.41 25.73 0.69
N ASP A 335 63.71 26.02 0.68
CA ASP A 335 64.33 27.04 -0.16
C ASP A 335 64.70 26.51 -1.56
N MET A 336 64.83 25.19 -1.73
CA MET A 336 65.13 24.55 -3.03
C MET A 336 63.95 23.71 -3.54
N PRO A 337 63.17 24.20 -4.51
CA PRO A 337 62.05 23.45 -5.10
C PRO A 337 62.46 22.13 -5.77
N SER A 338 63.69 22.03 -6.25
CA SER A 338 64.28 20.83 -6.88
C SER A 338 65.00 19.89 -5.90
N HIS A 339 64.80 20.08 -4.59
CA HIS A 339 65.48 19.29 -3.57
C HIS A 339 65.22 17.77 -3.76
N PRO A 340 66.25 16.89 -3.69
CA PRO A 340 66.09 15.45 -3.94
C PRO A 340 64.99 14.78 -3.10
N ALA A 341 64.79 15.25 -1.86
CA ALA A 341 63.75 14.72 -0.98
C ALA A 341 62.32 15.10 -1.40
N ARG A 342 62.12 16.27 -2.06
CA ARG A 342 60.84 16.59 -2.69
C ARG A 342 60.57 15.63 -3.85
N GLY A 343 61.58 15.37 -4.68
CA GLY A 343 61.47 14.38 -5.77
C GLY A 343 61.25 12.95 -5.27
N ALA A 344 61.78 12.59 -4.09
CA ALA A 344 61.49 11.30 -3.47
C ALA A 344 60.02 11.20 -3.01
N LEU A 345 59.46 12.28 -2.47
CA LEU A 345 58.04 12.35 -2.12
C LEU A 345 57.15 12.27 -3.37
N ASP A 346 57.50 12.97 -4.45
CA ASP A 346 56.77 12.92 -5.72
C ASP A 346 56.72 11.49 -6.27
N ARG A 347 57.86 10.78 -6.26
CA ARG A 347 57.94 9.37 -6.66
C ARG A 347 57.09 8.48 -5.75
N PHE A 348 57.24 8.61 -4.43
CA PHE A 348 56.45 7.84 -3.46
C PHE A 348 54.94 8.04 -3.67
N LEU A 349 54.48 9.28 -3.87
CA LEU A 349 53.05 9.55 -4.10
C LEU A 349 52.56 8.99 -5.44
N THR A 350 53.41 8.99 -6.47
CA THR A 350 53.10 8.39 -7.78
C THR A 350 53.03 6.87 -7.69
N ASP A 351 54.00 6.24 -7.03
CA ASP A 351 54.06 4.80 -6.83
C ASP A 351 52.87 4.36 -5.97
N PHE A 352 52.60 5.06 -4.87
CA PHE A 352 51.46 4.79 -4.00
C PHE A 352 50.11 4.95 -4.73
N ALA A 353 49.97 5.95 -5.61
CA ALA A 353 48.79 6.11 -6.45
C ALA A 353 48.60 4.94 -7.44
N THR A 354 49.70 4.39 -7.94
CA THR A 354 49.71 3.23 -8.84
C THR A 354 49.37 1.95 -8.08
N ASP A 355 49.93 1.78 -6.88
CA ASP A 355 49.67 0.62 -6.02
C ASP A 355 48.20 0.59 -5.57
N LEU A 356 47.65 1.73 -5.14
CA LEU A 356 46.20 1.89 -4.85
C LEU A 356 45.31 1.44 -6.01
N GLN A 357 45.80 1.59 -7.25
CA GLN A 357 45.08 1.23 -8.47
C GLN A 357 45.35 -0.17 -8.99
N SER A 358 46.38 -0.90 -8.55
CA SER A 358 46.80 -2.16 -9.20
C SER A 358 47.25 -3.25 -8.23
N ASP A 359 47.80 -2.89 -7.07
CA ASP A 359 48.28 -3.81 -6.06
C ASP A 359 47.14 -4.29 -5.15
N THR A 360 46.90 -5.60 -5.13
CA THR A 360 45.83 -6.23 -4.37
C THR A 360 46.00 -6.10 -2.86
N ASP A 361 47.24 -6.12 -2.34
CA ASP A 361 47.54 -6.06 -0.91
C ASP A 361 47.37 -4.64 -0.37
N ILE A 362 47.81 -3.63 -1.12
CA ILE A 362 47.64 -2.21 -0.77
C ILE A 362 46.16 -1.83 -0.83
N ARG A 363 45.42 -2.27 -1.87
CA ARG A 363 43.96 -2.12 -1.91
C ARG A 363 43.31 -2.73 -0.68
N ALA A 364 43.64 -4.00 -0.36
CA ALA A 364 43.05 -4.67 0.79
C ALA A 364 43.33 -3.95 2.13
N ARG A 365 44.51 -3.33 2.31
CA ARG A 365 44.80 -2.50 3.50
C ARG A 365 43.91 -1.27 3.58
N VAL A 366 43.71 -0.58 2.46
CA VAL A 366 42.87 0.62 2.39
C VAL A 366 41.41 0.27 2.61
N GLU A 367 40.94 -0.85 2.07
CA GLU A 367 39.58 -1.33 2.29
C GLU A 367 39.35 -1.77 3.75
N ARG A 368 40.35 -2.35 4.41
CA ARG A 368 40.29 -2.61 5.87
C ARG A 368 40.22 -1.33 6.68
N LEU A 369 41.07 -0.35 6.37
CA LEU A 369 41.06 0.95 7.03
C LEU A 369 39.71 1.67 6.83
N LYS A 370 39.12 1.58 5.63
CA LYS A 370 37.76 2.06 5.35
C LYS A 370 36.75 1.42 6.30
N GLY A 371 36.76 0.09 6.41
CA GLY A 371 35.86 -0.64 7.31
C GLY A 371 36.04 -0.23 8.78
N GLU A 372 37.28 -0.10 9.25
CA GLU A 372 37.59 0.35 10.61
C GLU A 372 37.10 1.77 10.87
N VAL A 373 37.27 2.71 9.92
CA VAL A 373 36.80 4.08 10.08
C VAL A 373 35.28 4.16 10.05
N LEU A 374 34.61 3.43 9.15
CA LEU A 374 33.14 3.39 9.09
C LEU A 374 32.53 2.72 10.33
N GLY A 375 33.22 1.76 10.94
CA GLY A 375 32.79 1.06 12.15
C GLY A 375 33.01 1.86 13.45
N ARG A 376 33.70 3.00 13.40
CA ARG A 376 33.91 3.85 14.58
C ARG A 376 32.62 4.55 14.99
N GLY A 377 32.36 4.58 16.29
CA GLY A 377 31.17 5.22 16.87
C GLY A 377 31.06 6.69 16.50
N GLU A 378 32.19 7.41 16.42
CA GLU A 378 32.22 8.83 16.08
C GLU A 378 31.70 9.11 14.65
N VAL A 379 31.95 8.20 13.70
CA VAL A 379 31.45 8.33 12.32
C VAL A 379 29.96 8.04 12.27
N GLN A 380 29.48 7.06 13.05
CA GLN A 380 28.06 6.77 13.18
C GLN A 380 27.30 7.96 13.81
N ASP A 381 27.88 8.60 14.83
CA ASP A 381 27.34 9.82 15.44
C ASP A 381 27.29 10.99 14.45
N LEU A 382 28.29 11.11 13.57
CA LEU A 382 28.29 12.11 12.50
C LEU A 382 27.17 11.84 11.48
N ILE A 383 26.93 10.58 11.09
CA ILE A 383 25.82 10.21 10.21
C ILE A 383 24.47 10.53 10.89
N ALA A 384 24.33 10.20 12.17
CA ALA A 384 23.11 10.45 12.94
C ALA A 384 22.80 11.95 13.10
N SER A 385 23.82 12.76 13.41
CA SER A 385 23.67 14.22 13.50
C SER A 385 23.37 14.86 12.14
N THR A 386 24.00 14.38 11.06
CA THR A 386 23.71 14.82 9.70
C THR A 386 22.27 14.50 9.31
N TRP A 387 21.78 13.29 9.62
CA TRP A 387 20.38 12.92 9.40
C TRP A 387 19.43 13.87 10.15
N THR A 388 19.72 14.16 11.42
CA THR A 388 18.89 15.04 12.24
C THR A 388 18.85 16.46 11.67
N ALA A 389 19.98 16.98 11.19
CA ALA A 389 20.05 18.28 10.52
C ALA A 389 19.21 18.28 9.23
N VAL A 390 19.34 17.26 8.39
CA VAL A 390 18.57 17.12 7.14
C VAL A 390 17.07 17.02 7.43
N ARG A 391 16.66 16.19 8.40
CA ARG A 391 15.26 16.06 8.82
C ARG A 391 14.71 17.41 9.26
N SER A 392 15.42 18.11 10.15
CA SER A 392 15.01 19.43 10.65
C SER A 392 14.82 20.44 9.51
N MET A 393 15.76 20.47 8.56
CA MET A 393 15.65 21.32 7.37
C MET A 393 14.43 20.97 6.52
N ILE A 394 14.15 19.68 6.26
CA ILE A 394 13.01 19.24 5.45
C ILE A 394 11.68 19.56 6.14
N VAL A 395 11.58 19.31 7.46
CA VAL A 395 10.37 19.62 8.24
C VAL A 395 10.10 21.11 8.23
N SER A 396 11.11 21.93 8.52
CA SER A 396 11.00 23.40 8.50
C SER A 396 10.61 23.92 7.10
N ALA A 397 11.22 23.38 6.04
CA ALA A 397 10.90 23.73 4.67
C ALA A 397 9.50 23.28 4.20
N ALA A 398 8.92 22.26 4.84
CA ALA A 398 7.55 21.81 4.56
C ALA A 398 6.49 22.63 5.33
N GLU A 399 6.87 23.22 6.46
CA GLU A 399 5.99 24.09 7.27
C GLU A 399 5.87 25.51 6.70
N ASP A 400 6.94 26.04 6.12
CA ASP A 400 6.91 27.38 5.52
C ASP A 400 6.22 27.37 4.14
N GLU A 401 5.11 28.10 4.04
CA GLU A 401 4.35 28.25 2.79
C GLU A 401 5.12 28.95 1.68
N ARG A 402 6.15 29.72 2.02
CA ARG A 402 7.03 30.44 1.09
C ARG A 402 8.37 29.77 0.87
N SER A 403 8.59 28.59 1.44
CA SER A 403 9.81 27.81 1.24
C SER A 403 10.11 27.62 -0.24
N GLU A 404 11.38 27.80 -0.62
CA GLU A 404 11.86 27.51 -1.98
C GLU A 404 11.52 26.08 -2.41
N LEU A 405 11.47 25.13 -1.46
CA LEU A 405 11.09 23.74 -1.72
C LEU A 405 9.61 23.65 -2.15
N ARG A 406 8.69 24.27 -1.41
CA ARG A 406 7.25 24.30 -1.78
C ARG A 406 7.04 24.98 -3.13
N LEU A 407 7.71 26.11 -3.37
CA LEU A 407 7.63 26.83 -4.64
C LEU A 407 8.17 25.99 -5.81
N ARG A 408 9.29 25.27 -5.60
CA ARG A 408 9.87 24.37 -6.62
C ARG A 408 9.01 23.15 -6.87
N VAL A 409 8.42 22.55 -5.84
CA VAL A 409 7.46 21.44 -5.98
C VAL A 409 6.22 21.90 -6.74
N ARG A 410 5.63 23.04 -6.37
CA ARG A 410 4.49 23.65 -7.08
C ARG A 410 4.82 23.90 -8.55
N ALA A 411 5.96 24.53 -8.85
CA ALA A 411 6.38 24.80 -10.22
C ALA A 411 6.60 23.50 -11.01
N SER A 412 7.16 22.47 -10.36
CA SER A 412 7.33 21.15 -10.94
C SER A 412 5.99 20.49 -11.26
N LEU A 413 5.02 20.54 -10.35
CA LEU A 413 3.67 20.02 -10.56
C LEU A 413 2.94 20.73 -11.69
N LEU A 414 3.04 22.06 -11.79
CA LEU A 414 2.49 22.83 -12.91
C LEU A 414 3.14 22.45 -14.24
N SER A 415 4.47 22.34 -14.25
CA SER A 415 5.20 21.93 -15.46
C SER A 415 4.86 20.50 -15.89
N LEU A 416 4.67 19.60 -14.93
CA LEU A 416 4.27 18.22 -15.15
C LEU A 416 2.84 18.15 -15.65
N GLY A 417 1.91 18.90 -15.04
CA GLY A 417 0.52 19.01 -15.44
C GLY A 417 0.40 19.50 -16.88
N ALA A 418 1.09 20.60 -17.22
CA ALA A 418 1.11 21.15 -18.58
C ALA A 418 1.66 20.15 -19.61
N ARG A 419 2.76 19.45 -19.29
CA ARG A 419 3.30 18.40 -20.16
C ARG A 419 2.35 17.21 -20.30
N LEU A 420 1.78 16.75 -19.20
CA LEU A 420 0.85 15.61 -19.17
C LEU A 420 -0.48 15.93 -19.86
N ALA A 421 -0.90 17.20 -19.92
CA ALA A 421 -2.10 17.61 -20.64
C ALA A 421 -1.93 17.54 -22.16
N VAL A 422 -0.72 17.73 -22.68
CA VAL A 422 -0.46 17.91 -24.13
C VAL A 422 0.29 16.75 -24.77
N ASP A 423 1.23 16.10 -24.05
CA ASP A 423 2.10 15.07 -24.62
C ASP A 423 1.49 13.64 -24.50
N PRO A 424 1.09 13.00 -25.62
CA PRO A 424 0.52 11.66 -25.60
C PRO A 424 1.48 10.59 -25.06
N LYS A 425 2.80 10.79 -25.20
CA LYS A 425 3.79 9.82 -24.71
C LYS A 425 3.84 9.81 -23.18
N THR A 426 3.79 10.99 -22.56
CA THR A 426 3.74 11.11 -21.08
C THR A 426 2.40 10.65 -20.54
N GLN A 427 1.29 10.93 -21.24
CA GLN A 427 -0.04 10.39 -20.92
C GLN A 427 -0.05 8.86 -20.90
N GLY A 428 0.44 8.22 -21.97
CA GLY A 428 0.49 6.77 -22.06
C GLY A 428 1.34 6.11 -20.98
N LYS A 429 2.40 6.77 -20.50
CA LYS A 429 3.18 6.27 -19.35
C LYS A 429 2.39 6.31 -18.05
N VAL A 430 1.72 7.43 -17.76
CA VAL A 430 0.89 7.58 -16.56
C VAL A 430 -0.30 6.63 -16.61
N ASP A 431 -1.00 6.56 -17.74
CA ASP A 431 -2.12 5.64 -17.95
C ASP A 431 -1.68 4.19 -17.77
N GLY A 432 -0.53 3.80 -18.34
CA GLY A 432 0.01 2.45 -18.16
C GLY A 432 0.38 2.11 -16.71
N TRP A 433 0.93 3.07 -15.97
CA TRP A 433 1.22 2.89 -14.54
C TRP A 433 -0.06 2.77 -13.71
N VAL A 434 -1.04 3.65 -13.94
CA VAL A 434 -2.35 3.60 -13.26
C VAL A 434 -3.10 2.32 -13.59
N GLU A 435 -3.08 1.90 -14.85
CA GLU A 435 -3.64 0.64 -15.33
C GLU A 435 -2.98 -0.55 -14.62
N GLY A 436 -1.64 -0.60 -14.58
CA GLY A 436 -0.91 -1.65 -13.88
C GLY A 436 -1.22 -1.70 -12.38
N ALA A 437 -1.26 -0.54 -11.72
CA ALA A 437 -1.60 -0.44 -10.30
C ALA A 437 -3.05 -0.90 -10.02
N ALA A 438 -4.00 -0.45 -10.83
CA ALA A 438 -5.41 -0.82 -10.67
C ALA A 438 -5.63 -2.31 -10.94
N VAL A 439 -5.02 -2.87 -11.98
CA VAL A 439 -5.06 -4.32 -12.26
C VAL A 439 -4.44 -5.09 -11.09
N HIS A 440 -3.30 -4.64 -10.56
CA HIS A 440 -2.67 -5.28 -9.42
C HIS A 440 -3.58 -5.27 -8.18
N VAL A 441 -4.20 -4.12 -7.86
CA VAL A 441 -5.15 -4.03 -6.74
C VAL A 441 -6.35 -4.94 -6.96
N VAL A 442 -6.96 -4.91 -8.15
CA VAL A 442 -8.15 -5.69 -8.44
C VAL A 442 -7.85 -7.20 -8.43
N THR A 443 -6.71 -7.63 -8.99
CA THR A 443 -6.32 -9.05 -9.03
C THR A 443 -5.89 -9.57 -7.67
N THR A 444 -5.16 -8.75 -6.89
CA THR A 444 -4.68 -9.13 -5.55
C THR A 444 -5.81 -9.18 -4.53
N TYR A 445 -6.70 -8.18 -4.56
CA TYR A 445 -7.78 -8.02 -3.57
C TYR A 445 -9.16 -8.46 -4.09
N ARG A 446 -9.20 -9.23 -5.20
CA ARG A 446 -10.46 -9.68 -5.82
C ARG A 446 -11.36 -10.39 -4.82
N LYS A 447 -10.76 -11.29 -4.03
CA LYS A 447 -11.49 -12.13 -3.06
C LYS A 447 -12.12 -11.29 -1.96
N GLU A 448 -11.40 -10.29 -1.47
CA GLU A 448 -11.84 -9.36 -0.43
C GLU A 448 -13.00 -8.50 -0.95
N ILE A 449 -12.92 -8.01 -2.19
CA ILE A 449 -14.01 -7.24 -2.81
C ILE A 449 -15.26 -8.11 -3.00
N THR A 450 -15.10 -9.35 -3.47
CA THR A 450 -16.24 -10.28 -3.61
C THR A 450 -16.80 -10.70 -2.26
N SER A 451 -15.95 -10.90 -1.24
CA SER A 451 -16.37 -11.22 0.13
C SER A 451 -17.21 -10.11 0.70
N LEU A 452 -16.80 -8.84 0.50
CA LEU A 452 -17.57 -7.69 0.95
C LEU A 452 -19.02 -7.73 0.43
N ILE A 453 -19.23 -8.12 -0.84
CA ILE A 453 -20.57 -8.25 -1.42
C ILE A 453 -21.32 -9.40 -0.75
N THR A 454 -20.71 -10.58 -0.67
CA THR A 454 -21.31 -11.76 -0.05
C THR A 454 -21.69 -11.51 1.41
N ASP A 455 -20.78 -10.97 2.21
CA ASP A 455 -20.96 -10.66 3.63
C ASP A 455 -22.03 -9.59 3.83
N THR A 456 -22.05 -8.58 2.94
CA THR A 456 -23.09 -7.55 2.96
C THR A 456 -24.46 -8.16 2.67
N VAL A 457 -24.60 -9.01 1.65
CA VAL A 457 -25.87 -9.69 1.32
C VAL A 457 -26.29 -10.62 2.47
N ALA A 458 -25.35 -11.35 3.06
CA ALA A 458 -25.58 -12.23 4.20
C ALA A 458 -26.16 -11.46 5.41
N SER A 459 -25.65 -10.24 5.65
CA SER A 459 -26.12 -9.37 6.73
C SER A 459 -27.54 -8.80 6.56
N TRP A 460 -28.13 -8.88 5.36
CA TRP A 460 -29.47 -8.33 5.12
C TRP A 460 -30.58 -9.20 5.71
N ASP A 461 -31.62 -8.55 6.24
CA ASP A 461 -32.84 -9.22 6.65
C ASP A 461 -33.56 -9.81 5.43
N ALA A 462 -33.84 -11.12 5.48
CA ALA A 462 -34.42 -11.85 4.36
C ALA A 462 -35.85 -11.37 4.05
N GLU A 463 -36.65 -11.07 5.06
CA GLU A 463 -38.04 -10.62 4.87
C GLU A 463 -38.12 -9.21 4.26
N HIS A 464 -37.28 -8.29 4.73
CA HIS A 464 -37.23 -6.93 4.20
C HIS A 464 -36.72 -6.92 2.76
N THR A 465 -35.65 -7.66 2.47
CA THR A 465 -35.09 -7.80 1.12
C THR A 465 -36.11 -8.39 0.16
N THR A 466 -36.81 -9.45 0.59
CA THR A 466 -37.85 -10.10 -0.21
C THR A 466 -39.00 -9.14 -0.54
N ARG A 467 -39.47 -8.34 0.44
CA ARG A 467 -40.50 -7.32 0.19
C ARG A 467 -40.03 -6.22 -0.77
N LYS A 468 -38.76 -5.84 -0.73
CA LYS A 468 -38.19 -4.83 -1.63
C LYS A 468 -38.05 -5.36 -3.06
N ILE A 469 -37.64 -6.62 -3.23
CA ILE A 469 -37.62 -7.31 -4.53
C ILE A 469 -39.05 -7.46 -5.07
N GLU A 470 -40.00 -7.89 -4.23
CA GLU A 470 -41.41 -8.00 -4.60
C GLU A 470 -41.99 -6.66 -5.04
N ALA A 471 -41.62 -5.55 -4.40
CA ALA A 471 -42.06 -4.22 -4.84
C ALA A 471 -41.55 -3.87 -6.26
N HIS A 472 -40.37 -4.32 -6.64
CA HIS A 472 -39.77 -4.03 -7.95
C HIS A 472 -40.33 -4.90 -9.08
N ILE A 473 -40.52 -6.20 -8.84
CA ILE A 473 -40.88 -7.17 -9.89
C ILE A 473 -42.35 -7.60 -9.78
N GLY A 474 -43.00 -7.38 -8.63
CA GLY A 474 -44.30 -7.95 -8.29
C GLY A 474 -45.43 -7.53 -9.22
N ARG A 475 -45.37 -6.34 -9.84
CA ARG A 475 -46.36 -5.91 -10.84
C ARG A 475 -46.30 -6.79 -12.08
N ASP A 476 -45.08 -7.05 -12.57
CA ASP A 476 -44.86 -7.81 -13.80
C ASP A 476 -45.19 -9.30 -13.59
N LEU A 477 -44.92 -9.82 -12.39
CA LEU A 477 -45.34 -11.16 -11.97
C LEU A 477 -46.86 -11.37 -11.96
N GLN A 478 -47.67 -10.34 -11.65
CA GLN A 478 -49.13 -10.50 -11.69
C GLN A 478 -49.67 -10.62 -13.13
N PHE A 479 -48.97 -10.11 -14.14
CA PHE A 479 -49.38 -10.33 -15.53
C PHE A 479 -49.31 -11.79 -15.93
N ILE A 480 -48.36 -12.56 -15.38
CA ILE A 480 -48.30 -14.01 -15.58
C ILE A 480 -49.60 -14.64 -15.11
N ARG A 481 -50.13 -14.25 -13.94
CA ARG A 481 -51.40 -14.77 -13.41
C ARG A 481 -52.62 -14.40 -14.25
N ILE A 482 -52.68 -13.16 -14.74
CA ILE A 482 -53.74 -12.71 -15.65
C ILE A 482 -53.69 -13.52 -16.95
N ASN A 483 -52.49 -13.65 -17.52
CA ASN A 483 -52.27 -14.43 -18.74
C ASN A 483 -52.57 -15.92 -18.52
N GLY A 484 -52.19 -16.50 -17.38
CA GLY A 484 -52.49 -17.88 -17.02
C GLY A 484 -53.99 -18.15 -16.92
N THR A 485 -54.77 -17.15 -16.49
CA THR A 485 -56.24 -17.23 -16.54
C THR A 485 -56.75 -17.31 -17.98
N VAL A 486 -56.28 -16.40 -18.86
CA VAL A 486 -56.72 -16.32 -20.26
C VAL A 486 -56.28 -17.55 -21.06
N VAL A 487 -55.00 -17.92 -20.96
CA VAL A 487 -54.42 -19.07 -21.64
C VAL A 487 -55.03 -20.37 -21.12
N GLY A 488 -55.21 -20.50 -19.80
CA GLY A 488 -55.90 -21.62 -19.19
C GLY A 488 -57.32 -21.77 -19.74
N SER A 489 -58.06 -20.67 -19.86
CA SER A 489 -59.41 -20.71 -20.43
C SER A 489 -59.46 -21.11 -21.90
N LEU A 490 -58.53 -20.59 -22.71
CA LEU A 490 -58.43 -20.99 -24.13
C LEU A 490 -58.05 -22.46 -24.28
N ALA A 491 -57.13 -22.95 -23.45
CA ALA A 491 -56.72 -24.35 -23.45
C ALA A 491 -57.86 -25.27 -23.01
N GLY A 492 -58.58 -24.93 -21.93
CA GLY A 492 -59.75 -25.69 -21.48
C GLY A 492 -60.85 -25.75 -22.53
N LEU A 493 -61.13 -24.61 -23.19
CA LEU A 493 -62.09 -24.56 -24.29
C LEU A 493 -61.66 -25.48 -25.44
N LEU A 494 -60.39 -25.42 -25.84
CA LEU A 494 -59.83 -26.25 -26.91
C LEU A 494 -59.94 -27.74 -26.55
N ILE A 495 -59.48 -28.12 -25.36
CA ILE A 495 -59.53 -29.51 -24.87
C ILE A 495 -60.97 -30.01 -24.87
N TYR A 496 -61.90 -29.22 -24.36
CA TYR A 496 -63.32 -29.57 -24.32
C TYR A 496 -63.93 -29.68 -25.72
N THR A 497 -63.61 -28.76 -26.65
CA THR A 497 -64.06 -28.86 -28.05
C THR A 497 -63.60 -30.14 -28.72
N VAL A 498 -62.34 -30.52 -28.51
CA VAL A 498 -61.77 -31.75 -29.08
C VAL A 498 -62.38 -32.99 -28.43
N ALA A 499 -62.50 -33.01 -27.10
CA ALA A 499 -63.10 -34.14 -26.38
C ALA A 499 -64.55 -34.40 -26.84
N ARG A 500 -65.34 -33.33 -26.96
CA ARG A 500 -66.73 -33.42 -27.44
C ARG A 500 -66.84 -33.78 -28.92
N GLY A 501 -65.87 -33.36 -29.74
CA GLY A 501 -65.78 -33.76 -31.14
C GLY A 501 -65.39 -35.23 -31.35
N LEU A 502 -64.70 -35.83 -30.38
CA LEU A 502 -64.29 -37.25 -30.38
C LEU A 502 -65.34 -38.19 -29.73
N GLY A 503 -66.47 -37.66 -29.26
CA GLY A 503 -67.59 -38.45 -28.74
C GLY A 503 -67.49 -38.88 -27.27
N ALA A 504 -66.67 -38.18 -26.47
CA ALA A 504 -66.60 -38.35 -25.02
C ALA A 504 -67.66 -37.53 -24.26
#